data_AF-U9U262-F1
#
_entry.id   AF-U9U262-F1
#
_cell.length_a   1.000
_cell.length_b   1.000
_cell.length_c   1.000
_cell.angle_alpha   90.00
_cell.angle_beta   90.00
_cell.angle_gamma   90.00
#
_symmetry.space_group_name_H-M   'P 1'
#
loop_
_entity.id
_entity.type
_entity.pdbx_description
1 polymer ?
#
loop_
_entity_poly.entity_id
_entity_poly.type
_entity_poly.pdbx_seq_one_letter_code
_entity_poly.pdbx_strand_id
1 'polypeptide(L)'
;LWIVLYIFNGAALVIYVVLQIVLVLNTLDDRWPLGDILFGISFYVIGQVILYQFSVRICDTVKHYIDGLFFGTICTLLAVMMVYKYWDSITKEDLEFSVGSKQNVWEVKELLGEDEVYSNQGGYGGGYPPQQQYGGYNDAY
;
A
#
# COMPACT_ATOMS: atom_id res chain seq x y z
N LEU A 1 -27.25 2.47 -24.32
CA LEU A 1 -26.05 3.32 -24.10
C LEU A 1 -26.11 4.04 -22.76
N TRP A 2 -27.14 4.86 -22.50
CA TRP A 2 -27.26 5.69 -21.28
C TRP A 2 -27.17 4.92 -19.95
N ILE A 3 -27.90 3.80 -19.82
CA ILE A 3 -27.88 2.95 -18.61
C ILE A 3 -26.46 2.44 -18.32
N VAL A 4 -25.76 1.92 -19.33
CA VAL A 4 -24.43 1.32 -19.14
C VAL A 4 -23.40 2.40 -18.86
N LEU A 5 -23.50 3.55 -19.54
CA LEU A 5 -22.49 4.59 -19.41
C LEU A 5 -22.58 5.32 -18.07
N TYR A 6 -23.79 5.63 -17.59
CA TYR A 6 -23.99 6.43 -16.38
C TYR A 6 -24.31 5.60 -15.15
N ILE A 7 -25.31 4.71 -15.23
CA ILE A 7 -25.77 3.96 -14.05
C ILE A 7 -24.75 2.89 -13.67
N PHE A 8 -24.30 2.09 -14.63
CA PHE A 8 -23.36 1.00 -14.34
C PHE A 8 -21.98 1.52 -13.92
N ASN A 9 -21.37 2.47 -14.66
CA ASN A 9 -20.09 3.05 -14.24
C ASN A 9 -20.19 3.82 -12.91
N GLY A 10 -21.29 4.57 -12.70
CA GLY A 10 -21.51 5.28 -11.45
C GLY A 10 -21.63 4.32 -10.26
N ALA A 11 -22.40 3.24 -10.42
CA ALA A 11 -22.52 2.20 -9.41
C ALA A 11 -21.18 1.50 -9.14
N ALA A 12 -20.42 1.17 -10.18
CA ALA A 12 -19.09 0.56 -10.04
C ALA A 12 -18.12 1.46 -9.26
N LEU A 13 -18.12 2.77 -9.51
CA LEU A 13 -17.33 3.75 -8.77
C LEU A 13 -17.72 3.76 -7.28
N VAL A 14 -19.01 3.84 -6.98
CA VAL A 14 -19.50 3.85 -5.59
C VAL A 14 -19.10 2.56 -4.88
N ILE A 15 -19.29 1.40 -5.51
CA ILE A 15 -18.90 0.10 -4.96
C ILE A 15 -17.39 0.08 -4.68
N TYR A 16 -16.58 0.52 -5.65
CA TYR A 16 -15.13 0.62 -5.48
C TYR A 16 -14.77 1.46 -4.25
N VAL A 17 -15.32 2.66 -4.11
CA VAL A 17 -15.04 3.56 -2.98
C VAL A 17 -15.41 2.92 -1.64
N VAL A 18 -16.57 2.28 -1.56
CA VAL A 18 -17.01 1.59 -0.32
C VAL A 18 -16.04 0.47 0.04
N LEU A 19 -15.65 -0.36 -0.93
CA LEU A 19 -14.69 -1.44 -0.71
C LEU A 19 -13.32 -0.92 -0.25
N GLN A 20 -12.84 0.18 -0.85
CA GLN A 20 -11.58 0.82 -0.44
C GLN A 20 -11.63 1.35 0.99
N ILE A 21 -12.72 2.01 1.38
CA ILE A 21 -12.91 2.50 2.76
C ILE A 21 -12.94 1.33 3.75
N VAL A 22 -13.66 0.24 3.43
CA VAL A 22 -13.73 -0.95 4.28
C VAL A 22 -12.37 -1.61 4.45
N LEU A 23 -11.57 -1.70 3.39
CA LEU A 23 -10.20 -2.22 3.45
C LEU A 23 -9.31 -1.39 4.36
N VAL A 24 -9.27 -0.07 4.16
CA VAL A 24 -8.41 0.81 4.96
C VAL A 24 -8.78 0.75 6.44
N LEU A 25 -10.08 0.77 6.77
CA LEU A 25 -10.52 0.78 8.16
C LEU A 25 -10.33 -0.55 8.89
N ASN A 26 -10.33 -1.69 8.19
CA ASN A 26 -10.19 -3.00 8.82
C ASN A 26 -8.77 -3.57 8.76
N THR A 27 -7.94 -3.15 7.79
CA THR A 27 -6.65 -3.77 7.53
C THR A 27 -5.47 -2.85 7.83
N LEU A 28 -5.59 -1.53 7.65
CA LEU A 28 -4.49 -0.60 7.84
C LEU A 28 -4.59 0.12 9.19
N ASP A 29 -3.46 0.17 9.91
CA ASP A 29 -3.33 0.99 11.12
C ASP A 29 -3.12 2.48 10.79
N ASP A 30 -2.55 2.80 9.63
CA ASP A 30 -2.40 4.17 9.15
C ASP A 30 -3.64 4.66 8.37
N ARG A 31 -4.26 5.73 8.86
CA ARG A 31 -5.49 6.31 8.30
C ARG A 31 -5.23 7.46 7.33
N TRP A 32 -3.97 7.82 7.08
CA TRP A 32 -3.58 8.83 6.08
C TRP A 32 -4.14 8.56 4.66
N PRO A 33 -4.19 7.30 4.16
CA PRO A 33 -4.76 6.97 2.84
C PRO A 33 -6.24 7.34 2.70
N LEU A 34 -7.00 7.44 3.80
CA LEU A 34 -8.40 7.83 3.80
C LEU A 34 -8.56 9.28 3.30
N GLY A 35 -7.60 10.14 3.60
CA GLY A 35 -7.54 11.50 3.08
C GLY A 35 -7.37 11.51 1.56
N ASP A 36 -6.42 10.73 1.03
CA ASP A 36 -6.12 10.70 -0.40
C ASP A 36 -7.33 10.26 -1.24
N ILE A 37 -8.06 9.22 -0.81
CA ILE A 37 -9.27 8.77 -1.53
C ILE A 37 -10.41 9.79 -1.44
N LEU A 38 -10.58 10.45 -0.29
CA LEU A 38 -11.62 11.47 -0.11
C LEU A 38 -11.36 12.70 -0.98
N PHE A 39 -10.10 13.14 -1.06
CA PHE A 39 -9.68 14.21 -1.97
C PHE A 39 -9.84 13.81 -3.43
N GLY A 40 -9.47 12.57 -3.80
CA GLY A 40 -9.67 12.05 -5.16
C GLY A 40 -11.14 12.10 -5.60
N ILE A 41 -12.06 11.63 -4.76
CA ILE A 41 -13.51 11.65 -5.05
C ILE A 41 -14.03 13.08 -5.17
N SER A 42 -13.64 13.96 -4.25
CA SER A 42 -14.12 15.34 -4.26
C SER A 42 -13.63 16.10 -5.50
N PHE A 43 -12.39 15.93 -5.93
CA PHE A 43 -11.92 16.48 -7.21
C PHE A 43 -12.66 15.91 -8.42
N TYR A 44 -12.96 14.60 -8.41
CA TYR A 44 -13.76 13.98 -9.47
C TYR A 44 -15.17 14.59 -9.55
N VAL A 45 -15.87 14.71 -8.40
CA VAL A 45 -17.21 15.30 -8.33
C VAL A 45 -17.20 16.75 -8.79
N ILE A 46 -16.23 17.55 -8.34
CA ILE A 46 -16.06 18.95 -8.78
C ILE A 46 -15.85 19.00 -10.31
N GLY A 47 -15.00 18.12 -10.86
CA GLY A 47 -14.80 18.01 -12.31
C GLY A 47 -16.09 17.70 -13.08
N GLN A 48 -16.90 16.75 -12.60
CA GLN A 48 -18.20 16.44 -13.21
C GLN A 48 -19.19 17.61 -13.10
N VAL A 49 -19.23 18.30 -11.96
CA VAL A 49 -20.11 19.47 -11.77
C VAL A 49 -19.73 20.61 -12.71
N ILE A 50 -18.43 20.86 -12.90
CA ILE A 50 -17.95 21.88 -13.86
C ILE A 50 -18.39 21.52 -15.28
N LEU A 51 -18.23 20.25 -15.68
CA LEU A 51 -18.58 19.75 -17.02
C LEU A 51 -20.08 19.81 -17.32
N TYR A 52 -20.93 19.40 -16.38
CA TYR A 52 -22.36 19.27 -16.67
C TYR A 52 -23.14 20.55 -16.36
N GLN A 53 -22.75 21.29 -15.33
CA GLN A 53 -23.52 22.45 -14.87
C GLN A 53 -22.93 23.79 -15.32
N PHE A 54 -21.60 23.92 -15.31
CA PHE A 54 -20.93 25.21 -15.52
C PHE A 54 -20.31 25.40 -16.91
N SER A 55 -20.24 24.35 -17.75
CA SER A 55 -19.57 24.40 -19.05
C SER A 55 -20.03 25.56 -19.93
N VAL A 56 -21.34 25.70 -20.13
CA VAL A 56 -21.92 26.77 -20.97
C VAL A 56 -21.62 28.16 -20.41
N ARG A 57 -21.72 28.33 -19.08
CA ARG A 57 -21.42 29.60 -18.40
C ARG A 57 -19.96 30.01 -18.58
N ILE A 58 -19.04 29.05 -18.50
CA ILE A 58 -17.61 29.29 -18.70
C ILE A 58 -17.34 29.64 -20.16
N CYS A 59 -17.91 28.88 -21.11
CA CYS A 59 -17.75 29.09 -22.56
C CYS A 59 -18.19 30.50 -23.00
N ASP A 60 -19.33 30.99 -22.51
CA ASP A 60 -19.83 32.32 -22.81
C ASP A 60 -18.95 33.43 -22.22
N THR A 61 -18.40 33.21 -21.01
CA THR A 61 -17.57 34.20 -20.30
C THR A 61 -16.22 34.40 -20.98
N VAL A 62 -15.64 33.34 -21.53
CA VAL A 62 -14.32 33.36 -22.18
C VAL A 62 -14.39 33.49 -23.70
N LYS A 63 -15.53 33.93 -24.26
CA LYS A 63 -15.73 34.14 -25.70
C LYS A 63 -15.40 32.89 -26.55
N HIS A 64 -15.81 31.71 -26.10
CA HIS A 64 -15.63 30.44 -26.83
C HIS A 64 -14.17 29.99 -27.07
N TYR A 65 -13.20 30.51 -26.32
CA TYR A 65 -11.82 30.00 -26.38
C TYR A 65 -11.58 28.76 -25.50
N ILE A 66 -12.31 28.64 -24.38
CA ILE A 66 -12.16 27.57 -23.38
C ILE A 66 -13.55 27.10 -22.96
N ASP A 67 -13.73 25.79 -22.85
CA ASP A 67 -14.97 25.18 -22.36
C ASP A 67 -14.75 24.51 -21.01
N GLY A 68 -15.83 24.20 -20.29
CA GLY A 68 -15.80 23.41 -19.06
C GLY A 68 -15.08 22.06 -19.23
N LEU A 69 -14.99 21.54 -20.46
CA LEU A 69 -14.19 20.35 -20.80
C LEU A 69 -12.73 20.46 -20.37
N PHE A 70 -12.11 21.63 -20.55
CA PHE A 70 -10.71 21.84 -20.17
C PHE A 70 -10.51 21.73 -18.65
N PHE A 71 -11.34 22.43 -17.87
CA PHE A 71 -11.24 22.40 -16.41
C PHE A 71 -11.68 21.04 -15.82
N GLY A 72 -12.69 20.42 -16.43
CA GLY A 72 -13.16 19.09 -16.05
C GLY A 72 -12.10 18.01 -16.23
N THR A 73 -11.37 18.04 -17.34
CA THR A 73 -10.27 17.08 -17.60
C THR A 73 -9.10 17.29 -16.65
N ILE A 74 -8.73 18.53 -16.32
CA ILE A 74 -7.70 18.82 -15.31
C ILE A 74 -8.11 18.30 -13.93
N CYS A 75 -9.34 18.57 -13.48
CA CYS A 75 -9.83 18.04 -12.21
C CYS A 75 -9.88 16.51 -12.20
N THR A 76 -10.25 15.90 -13.32
CA THR A 76 -10.25 14.43 -13.47
C THR A 76 -8.82 13.87 -13.40
N LEU A 77 -7.85 14.53 -14.01
CA LEU A 77 -6.44 14.13 -13.93
C LEU A 77 -5.93 14.23 -12.48
N LEU A 78 -6.26 15.30 -11.77
CA LEU A 78 -5.94 15.44 -10.33
C LEU A 78 -6.60 14.33 -9.50
N ALA A 79 -7.86 13.98 -9.76
CA ALA A 79 -8.53 12.88 -9.08
C ALA A 79 -7.79 11.54 -9.29
N VAL A 80 -7.36 11.24 -10.53
CA VAL A 80 -6.59 10.04 -10.85
C VAL A 80 -5.25 10.03 -10.11
N MET A 81 -4.55 11.18 -10.03
CA MET A 81 -3.30 11.28 -9.29
C MET A 81 -3.47 11.00 -7.78
N MET A 82 -4.58 11.43 -7.18
CA MET A 82 -4.87 11.12 -5.77
C MET A 82 -5.15 9.63 -5.56
N VAL A 83 -5.82 8.96 -6.52
CA VAL A 83 -6.00 7.50 -6.49
C VAL A 83 -4.64 6.77 -6.61
N TYR A 84 -3.72 7.29 -7.41
CA TYR A 84 -2.35 6.74 -7.47
C TYR A 84 -1.60 6.92 -6.15
N LYS A 85 -1.69 8.08 -5.49
CA LYS A 85 -1.10 8.29 -4.16
C LYS A 85 -1.68 7.32 -3.12
N TYR A 86 -3.00 7.14 -3.15
CA TYR A 86 -3.70 6.17 -2.31
C TYR A 86 -3.14 4.75 -2.52
N TRP A 87 -2.97 4.34 -3.77
CA TRP A 87 -2.45 3.01 -4.10
C TRP A 87 -1.01 2.82 -3.63
N ASP A 88 -0.14 3.79 -3.92
CA ASP A 88 1.24 3.82 -3.42
C ASP A 88 1.29 3.78 -1.89
N SER A 89 0.32 4.37 -1.20
CA SER A 89 0.27 4.34 0.26
C SER A 89 -0.08 2.96 0.85
N ILE A 90 -0.83 2.13 0.15
CA ILE A 90 -1.25 0.80 0.63
C ILE A 90 -0.18 -0.27 0.35
N THR A 91 0.62 -0.12 -0.71
CA THR A 91 1.63 -1.12 -1.10
C THR A 91 3.04 -0.81 -0.58
N LYS A 92 3.22 0.25 0.23
CA LYS A 92 4.52 0.65 0.79
C LYS A 92 5.10 -0.39 1.74
N GLU A 93 4.25 -0.92 2.61
CA GLU A 93 4.59 -1.95 3.59
C GLU A 93 4.88 -3.31 2.94
N ASP A 94 4.33 -3.61 1.76
CA ASP A 94 4.68 -4.84 1.01
C ASP A 94 6.11 -4.80 0.39
N LEU A 95 6.65 -3.61 0.13
CA LEU A 95 7.96 -3.43 -0.53
C LEU A 95 9.14 -3.54 0.45
N GLU A 96 8.96 -3.19 1.72
CA GLU A 96 10.00 -3.34 2.76
C GLU A 96 10.26 -4.81 3.14
N PHE A 97 9.30 -5.71 2.87
CA PHE A 97 9.48 -7.16 3.08
C PHE A 97 9.94 -7.92 1.82
N SER A 98 9.91 -7.30 0.63
CA SER A 98 10.36 -7.92 -0.63
C SER A 98 11.85 -7.70 -0.94
N VAL A 99 12.49 -6.69 -0.34
CA VAL A 99 13.96 -6.58 -0.32
C VAL A 99 14.47 -7.40 0.85
N GLY A 100 14.90 -8.63 0.57
CA GLY A 100 15.26 -9.64 1.56
C GLY A 100 16.05 -9.10 2.74
N SER A 101 15.50 -9.32 3.94
CA SER A 101 16.20 -9.19 5.22
C SER A 101 17.30 -10.25 5.36
N LYS A 102 18.33 -10.14 4.51
CA LYS A 102 19.65 -10.77 4.65
C LYS A 102 20.75 -9.73 4.51
N GLN A 103 20.54 -8.53 5.03
CA GLN A 103 21.67 -7.70 5.40
C GLN A 103 22.27 -8.38 6.65
N ASN A 104 23.50 -8.91 6.51
CA ASN A 104 24.36 -9.42 7.59
C ASN A 104 24.24 -10.92 7.96
N VAL A 105 24.25 -11.84 6.98
CA VAL A 105 24.62 -13.25 7.27
C VAL A 105 26.16 -13.45 7.26
N TRP A 106 26.92 -12.49 6.75
CA TRP A 106 28.38 -12.64 6.53
C TRP A 106 29.28 -12.07 7.64
N GLU A 107 28.73 -11.42 8.67
CA GLU A 107 29.52 -10.87 9.79
C GLU A 107 29.97 -11.93 10.82
N VAL A 108 29.55 -13.19 10.67
CA VAL A 108 29.87 -14.25 11.66
C VAL A 108 31.19 -14.97 11.34
N LYS A 109 31.82 -14.75 10.18
CA LYS A 109 33.02 -15.52 9.78
C LYS A 109 34.34 -15.07 10.42
N GLU A 110 34.37 -13.95 11.15
CA GLU A 110 35.58 -13.47 11.84
C GLU A 110 35.60 -13.73 13.36
N LEU A 111 34.53 -14.28 13.97
CA LEU A 111 34.47 -14.52 15.42
C LEU A 111 34.73 -15.98 15.84
N LEU A 112 34.90 -16.91 14.90
CA LEU A 112 35.45 -18.24 15.21
C LEU A 112 36.96 -18.18 14.99
N GLY A 113 37.66 -17.82 16.07
CA GLY A 113 39.11 -17.79 16.15
C GLY A 113 39.74 -19.07 15.63
N GLU A 114 40.94 -18.90 15.08
CA GLU A 114 41.80 -19.91 14.46
C GLU A 114 42.27 -21.03 15.43
N ASP A 115 41.66 -21.15 16.62
CA ASP A 115 42.17 -21.95 17.74
C ASP A 115 41.59 -23.38 17.84
N GLU A 116 40.59 -23.76 17.06
CA GLU A 116 39.96 -25.10 17.16
C GLU A 116 40.33 -26.08 16.02
N VAL A 117 41.27 -25.71 15.14
CA VAL A 117 41.64 -26.52 13.95
C VAL A 117 42.60 -27.69 14.30
N TYR A 118 42.95 -27.91 15.57
CA TYR A 118 43.90 -28.96 15.99
C TYR A 118 43.33 -30.11 16.84
N SER A 119 42.02 -30.38 16.90
CA SER A 119 41.58 -31.62 17.57
C SER A 119 40.21 -32.17 17.19
N ASN A 120 39.93 -32.46 15.91
CA ASN A 120 39.05 -33.61 15.63
C ASN A 120 39.13 -34.06 14.17
N GLN A 121 40.15 -34.86 13.89
CA GLN A 121 40.12 -35.74 12.75
C GLN A 121 39.13 -36.89 13.02
N GLY A 122 37.99 -36.86 12.35
CA GLY A 122 37.19 -38.04 12.05
C GLY A 122 35.76 -38.00 12.57
N GLY A 123 34.80 -38.23 11.67
CA GLY A 123 33.49 -38.77 12.05
C GLY A 123 32.31 -38.09 11.38
N TYR A 124 31.72 -38.81 10.43
CA TYR A 124 30.37 -38.60 9.92
C TYR A 124 29.33 -38.49 11.06
N GLY A 125 28.30 -37.67 10.89
CA GLY A 125 27.03 -37.89 11.59
C GLY A 125 26.21 -36.63 11.83
N GLY A 126 25.04 -36.54 11.20
CA GLY A 126 24.04 -35.53 11.52
C GLY A 126 23.49 -35.67 12.94
N GLY A 127 22.98 -34.57 13.50
CA GLY A 127 22.35 -34.55 14.82
C GLY A 127 21.43 -33.33 14.97
N TYR A 128 20.17 -33.61 15.33
CA TYR A 128 19.10 -32.66 15.62
C TYR A 128 19.44 -31.76 16.84
N PRO A 129 18.83 -30.57 16.98
CA PRO A 129 19.07 -29.70 18.14
C PRO A 129 18.48 -30.29 19.44
N PRO A 130 19.13 -30.14 20.60
CA PRO A 130 18.65 -30.69 21.87
C PRO A 130 17.52 -29.84 22.48
N GLN A 131 16.50 -30.52 23.00
CA GLN A 131 15.40 -29.94 23.79
C GLN A 131 15.85 -29.67 25.24
N GLN A 132 15.53 -28.48 25.77
CA GLN A 132 15.83 -28.10 27.16
C GLN A 132 14.75 -28.65 28.10
N GLN A 133 15.14 -29.56 29.00
CA GLN A 133 14.31 -30.10 30.07
C GLN A 133 14.65 -29.36 31.38
N TYR A 134 13.71 -28.57 31.90
CA TYR A 134 13.85 -27.87 33.18
C TYR A 134 13.02 -28.59 34.25
N GLY A 135 13.67 -29.15 35.26
CA GLY A 135 12.97 -29.82 36.36
C GLY A 135 13.87 -30.19 37.54
N GLY A 136 13.50 -29.69 38.72
CA GLY A 136 13.72 -30.36 40.00
C GLY A 136 14.82 -29.78 40.88
N TYR A 137 14.44 -28.90 41.81
CA TYR A 137 15.24 -28.51 42.99
C TYR A 137 14.75 -29.35 44.17
N ASN A 138 15.57 -30.25 44.72
CA ASN A 138 15.28 -31.00 45.95
C ASN A 138 16.50 -31.02 46.88
N ASP A 139 16.30 -30.34 48.01
CA ASP A 139 16.73 -30.59 49.40
C ASP A 139 18.16 -31.03 49.75
N ALA A 140 18.75 -30.18 50.61
CA ALA A 140 19.95 -30.38 51.37
C ALA A 140 19.68 -31.23 52.64
N TYR A 141 20.60 -32.16 52.90
CA TYR A 141 20.96 -32.64 54.24
C TYR A 141 22.45 -32.40 54.42
#